data_AF-T1GNM3-F1
#
_entry.id   AF-T1GNM3-F1
#
_cell.length_a   1.000
_cell.length_b   1.000
_cell.length_c   1.000
_cell.angle_alpha   90.00
_cell.angle_beta   90.00
_cell.angle_gamma   90.00
#
_symmetry.space_group_name_H-M   'P 1'
#
loop_
_entity.id
_entity.type
_entity.pdbx_description
1 polymer ?
#
loop_
_entity_poly.entity_id
_entity_poly.type
_entity_poly.pdbx_seq_one_letter_code
_entity_poly.pdbx_strand_id
1 'polypeptide(L)' 'MRRGSSVASRNDEEVMDDSTPEQSPVTSSVRKRKRLDPTELCQQIYDSIRTIKKEDGSMLCDTFIRAPKRRQEPSYYE' A
#
# COMPACT_ATOMS: atom_id res chain seq x y z
N MET A 1 -41.19 -41.49 -13.34
CA MET A 1 -40.14 -41.42 -12.31
C MET A 1 -39.81 -39.96 -12.03
N ARG A 2 -40.00 -39.51 -10.78
CA ARG A 2 -39.75 -38.13 -10.31
C ARG A 2 -38.29 -38.03 -9.81
N ARG A 3 -37.58 -36.95 -10.13
CA ARG A 3 -36.38 -36.50 -9.40
C ARG A 3 -36.70 -35.14 -8.80
N GLY A 4 -36.46 -35.02 -7.49
CA GLY A 4 -36.94 -33.93 -6.64
C GLY A 4 -36.13 -32.64 -6.72
N SER A 5 -36.79 -31.56 -6.26
CA SER A 5 -36.39 -30.63 -5.19
C SER A 5 -34.94 -30.09 -5.21
N SER A 6 -34.60 -28.83 -4.98
CA SER A 6 -35.28 -27.60 -4.53
C SER A 6 -34.20 -26.49 -4.55
N VAL A 7 -34.60 -25.26 -4.20
CA VAL A 7 -33.80 -24.13 -3.67
C VAL A 7 -33.31 -23.10 -4.71
N ALA A 8 -33.52 -21.79 -4.56
CA ALA A 8 -34.54 -20.99 -3.88
C ALA A 8 -34.52 -19.61 -4.55
N SER A 9 -35.70 -19.00 -4.68
CA SER A 9 -35.93 -17.60 -5.03
C SER A 9 -35.18 -16.64 -4.09
N ARG A 10 -34.84 -15.44 -4.56
CA ARG A 10 -35.68 -14.24 -4.35
C ARG A 10 -34.90 -12.97 -4.72
N ASN A 11 -35.33 -12.36 -5.82
CA ASN A 11 -35.13 -10.94 -6.08
C ASN A 11 -36.19 -10.23 -5.23
N ASP A 12 -35.80 -9.30 -4.36
CA ASP A 12 -36.75 -8.35 -3.74
C ASP A 12 -35.99 -7.04 -3.55
N GLU A 13 -36.42 -6.08 -4.36
CA GLU A 13 -36.02 -4.69 -4.30
C GLU A 13 -36.93 -4.03 -3.25
N GLU A 14 -36.37 -3.66 -2.10
CA GLU A 14 -37.10 -2.88 -1.10
C GLU A 14 -36.45 -1.50 -1.02
N VAL A 15 -37.03 -0.58 -1.79
CA VAL A 15 -36.90 0.87 -1.63
C VAL A 15 -37.57 1.23 -0.31
N MET A 16 -36.82 1.76 0.66
CA MET A 16 -37.39 2.45 1.79
C MET A 16 -36.72 3.81 2.00
N ASP A 17 -37.60 4.79 2.09
CA ASP A 17 -37.51 6.21 1.86
C ASP A 17 -37.02 7.01 3.08
N ASP A 18 -36.53 8.21 2.76
CA ASP A 18 -36.53 9.45 3.54
C ASP A 18 -36.12 9.44 5.02
N SER A 19 -35.02 10.13 5.31
CA SER A 19 -34.90 11.03 6.46
C SER A 19 -33.58 11.80 6.40
N THR A 20 -33.60 13.00 5.81
CA THR A 20 -32.63 14.05 6.16
C THR A 20 -33.13 14.83 7.38
N PRO A 21 -32.23 15.13 8.34
CA PRO A 21 -32.10 16.53 8.71
C PRO A 21 -30.63 16.99 8.75
N GLU A 22 -30.48 18.16 8.14
CA GLU A 22 -29.45 19.19 8.23
C GLU A 22 -28.52 19.17 9.47
N GLN A 23 -27.21 19.08 9.24
CA GLN A 23 -26.19 19.66 10.13
C GLN A 23 -24.85 19.91 9.40
N SER A 24 -24.59 21.21 9.17
CA SER A 24 -23.32 21.95 9.00
C SER A 24 -22.08 21.32 8.32
N PRO A 25 -21.40 22.04 7.40
CA PRO A 25 -20.23 21.54 6.67
C PRO A 25 -18.97 21.68 7.54
N VAL A 26 -18.71 20.71 8.41
CA VAL A 26 -17.34 20.48 8.90
C VAL A 26 -16.59 19.73 7.81
N THR A 27 -15.91 20.48 6.95
CA THR A 27 -14.91 19.92 6.02
C THR A 27 -13.68 19.44 6.80
N SER A 28 -13.86 18.53 7.77
CA SER A 28 -12.79 17.67 8.23
C SER A 28 -12.65 16.57 7.19
N SER A 29 -12.05 16.94 6.05
CA SER A 29 -11.43 15.96 5.15
C SER A 29 -10.24 15.36 5.90
N VAL A 30 -10.55 14.55 6.91
CA VAL A 30 -9.68 13.56 7.49
C VAL A 30 -9.30 12.72 6.29
N ARG A 31 -8.14 13.03 5.70
CA ARG A 31 -7.57 12.27 4.60
C ARG A 31 -7.55 10.85 5.13
N LYS A 32 -8.52 10.03 4.72
CA LYS A 32 -8.55 8.60 5.02
C LYS A 32 -7.21 8.12 4.50
N ARG A 33 -6.24 7.95 5.40
CA ARG A 33 -4.92 7.42 5.07
C ARG A 33 -5.24 6.03 4.56
N LYS A 34 -5.30 5.90 3.23
CA LYS A 34 -5.37 4.60 2.57
C LYS A 34 -4.23 3.81 3.17
N ARG A 35 -4.55 2.66 3.76
CA ARG A 35 -3.49 1.74 4.18
C ARG A 35 -2.75 1.37 2.90
N LEU A 36 -1.53 1.88 2.76
CA LEU A 36 -0.67 1.50 1.65
C LEU A 36 -0.32 0.03 1.81
N ASP A 37 -0.20 -0.66 0.67
CA ASP A 37 0.32 -2.02 0.66
C ASP A 37 1.71 -2.02 1.33
N PRO A 38 2.03 -2.98 2.22
CA PRO A 38 3.37 -3.11 2.78
C PRO A 38 4.49 -3.04 1.72
N THR A 39 4.26 -3.60 0.54
CA THR A 39 5.19 -3.56 -0.60
C THR A 39 5.43 -2.13 -1.08
N GLU A 40 4.37 -1.34 -1.20
CA GLU A 40 4.44 0.06 -1.62
C GLU A 40 5.15 0.92 -0.57
N LEU A 41 4.89 0.66 0.71
CA LEU A 41 5.58 1.32 1.82
C LEU A 41 7.08 1.00 1.81
N CYS A 42 7.45 -0.27 1.61
CA CYS A 42 8.86 -0.68 1.47
C CYS A 42 9.53 0.04 0.30
N GLN A 43 8.85 0.14 -0.84
CA GLN A 43 9.36 0.84 -2.01
C GLN A 43 9.57 2.34 -1.74
N GLN A 44 8.60 3.01 -1.11
CA GLN A 44 8.71 4.42 -0.75
C GLN A 44 9.89 4.69 0.19
N ILE A 45 10.10 3.82 1.18
CA ILE A 45 11.23 3.91 2.10
C ILE A 45 12.54 3.71 1.33
N TYR A 46 12.60 2.70 0.46
CA TYR A 46 13.77 2.42 -0.36
C TYR A 46 14.14 3.62 -1.24
N ASP A 47 13.18 4.19 -1.98
CA ASP A 47 13.42 5.34 -2.86
C ASP A 47 13.81 6.59 -2.08
N SER A 48 13.19 6.82 -0.91
CA SER A 48 13.56 7.92 -0.02
C SER A 48 15.01 7.82 0.42
N ILE A 49 15.44 6.64 0.89
CA ILE A 49 16.83 6.40 1.30
C ILE A 49 17.77 6.54 0.09
N ARG A 50 17.35 6.06 -1.07
CA ARG A 50 18.16 6.06 -2.29
C ARG A 50 18.43 7.46 -2.82
N THR A 51 17.58 8.45 -2.52
CA THR A 51 17.70 9.83 -3.04
C THR A 51 18.53 10.77 -2.16
N ILE A 52 18.96 10.32 -0.97
CA ILE A 52 19.77 11.12 -0.05
C ILE A 52 21.17 11.32 -0.66
N LYS A 53 21.59 12.58 -0.77
CA LYS A 53 22.91 12.99 -1.25
C LYS A 53 23.80 13.48 -0.13
N LYS A 54 25.11 13.24 -0.25
CA LYS A 54 26.14 13.84 0.59
C LYS A 54 26.47 15.26 0.10
N GLU A 55 27.32 15.97 0.84
CA GLU A 55 27.77 17.32 0.48
C GLU A 55 28.51 17.37 -0.86
N ASP A 56 29.19 16.28 -1.24
CA ASP A 56 29.90 16.14 -2.52
C ASP A 56 28.98 15.83 -3.72
N GLY A 57 27.67 15.71 -3.50
CA GLY A 57 26.68 15.42 -4.52
C GLY A 57 26.52 13.93 -4.88
N SER A 58 27.33 13.03 -4.29
CA SER A 58 27.17 11.58 -4.44
C SER A 58 26.01 11.05 -3.60
N MET A 59 25.49 9.86 -3.93
CA MET A 59 24.41 9.27 -3.14
C MET A 59 24.98 8.63 -1.87
N LEU A 60 24.34 8.88 -0.74
CA LEU A 60 24.77 8.33 0.55
C LEU A 60 24.80 6.79 0.54
N CYS A 61 23.86 6.19 -0.20
CA CYS A 61 23.65 4.76 -0.25
C CYS A 61 24.52 3.99 -1.25
N ASP A 62 25.36 4.66 -2.07
CA ASP A 62 26.08 4.03 -3.20
C ASP A 62 26.92 2.80 -2.78
N THR A 63 27.55 2.84 -1.60
CA THR A 63 28.35 1.73 -1.07
C THR A 63 27.51 0.55 -0.57
N PHE A 64 26.25 0.78 -0.22
CA PHE A 64 25.38 -0.22 0.43
C PHE A 64 24.45 -0.93 -0.55
N ILE A 65 24.16 -0.32 -1.70
CA ILE A 65 23.27 -0.92 -2.72
C ILE A 65 23.92 -2.07 -3.48
N ARG A 66 25.23 -2.27 -3.35
CA ARG A 66 25.96 -3.31 -4.08
C ARG A 66 27.09 -3.90 -3.24
N ALA A 67 27.06 -5.21 -3.05
CA ALA A 67 28.12 -5.92 -2.35
C ALA A 67 29.46 -5.83 -3.12
N PRO A 68 30.60 -5.74 -2.42
CA PRO A 68 31.93 -5.82 -3.03
C PRO A 68 32.14 -7.12 -3.80
N LYS A 69 32.96 -7.12 -4.85
CA LYS A 69 33.30 -8.37 -5.56
C LYS A 69 34.17 -9.25 -4.67
N ARG A 70 33.82 -10.55 -4.54
CA ARG A 70 34.61 -11.55 -3.77
C ARG A 70 36.10 -11.58 -4.10
N ARG A 71 36.48 -11.33 -5.36
CA ARG A 71 37.89 -11.31 -5.79
C ARG A 71 38.63 -10.02 -5.40
N GLN A 72 37.91 -8.92 -5.22
CA GLN A 72 38.48 -7.61 -4.91
C GLN A 72 38.59 -7.39 -3.40
N GLU A 73 37.64 -7.94 -2.64
CA GLU A 73 37.69 -7.95 -1.17
C GLU A 73 37.33 -9.34 -0.63
N PRO A 74 38.33 -10.22 -0.43
CA PRO A 74 38.12 -11.51 0.23
C PRO A 74 37.62 -11.33 1.66
N SER A 75 38.16 -10.36 2.40
CA SER A 75 37.87 -10.10 3.82
C SER A 75 36.43 -9.68 4.12
N TYR A 76 35.66 -9.21 3.13
CA TYR A 76 34.25 -8.92 3.29
C TYR A 76 33.39 -10.20 3.46
N TYR A 77 33.91 -11.34 3.00
CA TYR A 77 33.21 -12.63 2.97
C TYR A 77 33.85 -13.70 3.87
N GLU A 78 34.89 -13.34 4.62
CA GLU A 78 35.51 -14.19 5.66
C GLU A 78 34.64 -14.26 6.92
#